data_AF-A0A6N6WP09-F1
#
_entry.id   AF-A0A6N6WP09-F1
#
_cell.length_a   1.000
_cell.length_b   1.000
_cell.length_c   1.000
_cell.angle_alpha   90.00
_cell.angle_beta   90.00
_cell.angle_gamma   90.00
#
_symmetry.space_group_name_H-M   'P 1'
#
loop_
_entity.id
_entity.type
_entity.pdbx_description
1 polymer ?
#
loop_
_entity_poly.entity_id
_entity_poly.type
_entity_poly.pdbx_seq_one_letter_code
_entity_poly.pdbx_strand_id
1 'polypeptide(L)'
;SSPTRATILTGQYSIHHGILMPPMYGQPGGLQGLTTLPQLLHDQGYVTQAIGKWHMGENKESQPQNVGFDDFRGFNSVSDMYTEWRDVHVNPEVALSPDRSEYIKQLPFSKDDVHAVRGGEQQAIADITPKYMEDLDQRWMEYGVK
;
A
#
# COMPACT_ATOMS: atom_id res chain seq x y z
N SER A 1 -8.99 8.08 1.03
CA SER A 1 -8.33 8.00 -0.30
C SER A 1 -6.95 8.66 -0.25
N SER A 2 -6.13 8.60 -1.32
CA SER A 2 -4.72 9.09 -1.33
C SER A 2 -4.55 10.55 -0.91
N PRO A 3 -5.39 11.50 -1.36
CA PRO A 3 -5.25 12.91 -0.94
C PRO A 3 -5.35 13.07 0.59
N THR A 4 -6.32 12.41 1.22
CA THR A 4 -6.48 12.43 2.68
C THR A 4 -5.26 11.85 3.40
N ARG A 5 -4.70 10.74 2.89
CA ARG A 5 -3.51 10.11 3.48
C ARG A 5 -2.28 11.01 3.35
N ALA A 6 -2.09 11.63 2.20
CA ALA A 6 -1.06 12.63 2.00
C ALA A 6 -1.20 13.81 2.96
N THR A 7 -2.42 14.32 3.18
CA THR A 7 -2.68 15.37 4.17
C THR A 7 -2.31 14.92 5.58
N ILE A 8 -2.63 13.70 5.99
CA ILE A 8 -2.23 13.15 7.29
C ILE A 8 -0.70 13.04 7.39
N LEU A 9 -0.05 12.54 6.34
CA LEU A 9 1.40 12.33 6.33
C LEU A 9 2.17 13.64 6.29
N THR A 10 1.66 14.70 5.66
CA THR A 10 2.41 15.95 5.46
C THR A 10 1.96 17.09 6.37
N GLY A 11 0.76 16.98 6.96
CA GLY A 11 0.11 18.08 7.68
C GLY A 11 -0.38 19.21 6.77
N GLN A 12 -0.37 19.02 5.45
CA GLN A 12 -0.71 20.05 4.47
C GLN A 12 -2.02 19.74 3.74
N TYR A 13 -2.75 20.78 3.30
CA TYR A 13 -3.87 20.59 2.39
C TYR A 13 -3.42 20.04 1.03
N SER A 14 -4.34 19.38 0.32
CA SER A 14 -4.08 18.76 -0.99
C SER A 14 -3.53 19.70 -2.05
N ILE A 15 -3.94 20.98 -2.00
CA ILE A 15 -3.41 22.02 -2.88
C ILE A 15 -1.93 22.35 -2.66
N HIS A 16 -1.36 22.03 -1.50
CA HIS A 16 0.03 22.31 -1.17
C HIS A 16 0.94 21.11 -1.45
N HIS A 17 0.51 19.89 -1.13
CA HIS A 17 1.28 18.69 -1.42
C HIS A 17 1.05 18.14 -2.84
N GLY A 18 0.08 18.66 -3.60
CA GLY A 18 -0.11 18.36 -5.03
C GLY A 18 -0.74 16.99 -5.36
N ILE A 19 -1.02 16.15 -4.35
CA ILE A 19 -1.64 14.83 -4.53
C ILE A 19 -3.16 15.00 -4.47
N LEU A 20 -3.76 15.33 -5.61
CA LEU A 20 -5.18 15.66 -5.72
C LEU A 20 -6.07 14.44 -6.03
N MET A 21 -5.48 13.37 -6.55
CA MET A 21 -6.18 12.16 -6.96
C MET A 21 -5.33 10.91 -6.65
N PRO A 22 -5.93 9.72 -6.52
CA PRO A 22 -5.18 8.49 -6.31
C PRO A 22 -4.27 8.16 -7.51
N PRO A 23 -3.00 7.76 -7.29
CA PRO A 23 -2.14 7.27 -8.36
C PRO A 23 -2.70 5.94 -8.88
N MET A 24 -3.07 5.87 -10.16
CA MET A 24 -3.53 4.60 -10.76
C MET A 24 -2.40 3.58 -10.88
N TYR A 25 -2.73 2.35 -11.27
CA TYR A 25 -1.75 1.26 -11.44
C TYR A 25 -0.57 1.71 -12.32
N GLY A 26 0.66 1.53 -11.82
CA GLY A 26 1.89 1.96 -12.48
C GLY A 26 2.18 3.48 -12.43
N GLN A 27 1.29 4.32 -11.89
CA GLN A 27 1.57 5.74 -11.71
C GLN A 27 2.39 6.00 -10.43
N PRO A 28 3.27 7.03 -10.43
CA PRO A 28 3.99 7.42 -9.24
C PRO A 28 3.07 8.05 -8.20
N GLY A 29 3.33 7.77 -6.92
CA GLY A 29 2.51 8.22 -5.81
C GLY A 29 2.65 9.67 -5.39
N GLY A 30 3.83 10.27 -5.60
CA GLY A 30 4.05 11.70 -5.43
C GLY A 30 4.47 12.16 -4.03
N LEU A 31 4.80 11.24 -3.11
CA LEU A 31 5.37 11.61 -1.79
C LEU A 31 6.87 11.94 -1.85
N GLN A 32 7.54 11.62 -2.95
CA GLN A 32 8.97 11.86 -3.11
C GLN A 32 9.31 13.35 -2.88
N GLY A 33 10.26 13.61 -1.98
CA GLY A 33 10.75 14.95 -1.67
C GLY A 33 9.85 15.78 -0.76
N LEU A 34 8.69 15.26 -0.34
CA LEU A 34 7.85 15.91 0.66
C LEU A 34 8.33 15.53 2.08
N THR A 35 8.32 16.51 2.98
CA THR A 35 8.51 16.24 4.41
C THR A 35 7.27 15.54 4.97
N THR A 36 7.47 14.38 5.59
CA THR A 36 6.40 13.60 6.19
C THR A 36 6.54 13.56 7.72
N LEU A 37 5.43 13.38 8.42
CA LEU A 37 5.36 13.17 9.87
C LEU A 37 6.26 12.03 10.35
N PRO A 38 6.24 10.81 9.76
CA PRO A 38 7.15 9.74 10.19
C PRO A 38 8.62 10.08 9.98
N GLN A 39 8.99 10.84 8.93
CA GLN A 39 10.35 11.34 8.75
C GLN A 39 10.75 12.24 9.92
N LEU A 40 9.91 13.21 10.26
CA LEU A 40 10.17 14.14 11.38
C LEU A 40 10.26 13.42 12.73
N LEU A 41 9.41 12.43 12.97
CA LEU A 41 9.44 11.64 14.20
C LEU A 41 10.71 10.79 14.29
N HIS A 42 11.09 10.12 13.20
CA HIS A 42 12.32 9.34 13.13
C HIS A 42 13.56 10.19 13.45
N ASP A 43 13.66 11.38 12.85
CA ASP A 43 14.76 12.30 13.08
C ASP A 43 14.86 12.77 14.56
N GLN A 44 13.78 12.61 15.34
CA GLN A 44 13.74 12.89 16.79
C GLN A 44 13.95 11.62 17.65
N GLY A 45 14.30 10.48 17.06
CA GLY A 45 14.60 9.23 17.76
C GLY A 45 13.40 8.32 18.00
N TYR A 46 12.25 8.58 17.37
CA TYR A 46 11.13 7.64 17.41
C TYR A 46 11.35 6.49 16.43
N VAL A 47 10.86 5.31 16.80
CA VAL A 47 10.69 4.19 15.86
C VAL A 47 9.34 4.37 15.16
N THR A 48 9.32 4.38 13.84
CA THR A 48 8.10 4.61 13.05
C THR A 48 7.70 3.38 12.25
N GLN A 49 6.48 2.89 12.47
CA GLN A 49 5.94 1.74 11.75
C GLN A 49 4.61 2.09 11.09
N ALA A 50 4.41 1.60 9.86
CA ALA A 50 3.13 1.63 9.16
C ALA A 50 2.62 0.20 8.92
N ILE A 51 1.32 -0.02 9.12
CA ILE A 51 0.69 -1.32 8.87
C ILE A 51 -0.59 -1.15 8.04
N GLY A 52 -0.75 -2.02 7.05
CA GLY A 52 -1.96 -2.15 6.23
C GLY A 52 -1.92 -1.41 4.90
N LYS A 53 -3.04 -0.78 4.52
CA LYS A 53 -3.21 -0.12 3.20
C LYS A 53 -2.39 1.15 3.11
N TRP A 54 -1.45 1.21 2.16
CA TRP A 54 -0.63 2.40 1.91
C TRP A 54 -1.33 3.42 1.01
N HIS A 55 -1.70 3.02 -0.22
CA HIS A 55 -2.47 3.83 -1.16
C HIS A 55 -1.77 5.12 -1.63
N MET A 56 -0.44 5.13 -1.64
CA MET A 56 0.39 6.29 -2.04
C MET A 56 1.39 5.91 -3.13
N GLY A 57 0.99 5.02 -4.04
CA GLY A 57 1.81 4.58 -5.17
C GLY A 57 2.72 3.39 -4.84
N GLU A 58 3.07 2.64 -5.89
CA GLU A 58 3.91 1.44 -5.79
C GLU A 58 5.37 1.70 -6.21
N ASN A 59 5.63 2.86 -6.83
CA ASN A 59 6.96 3.29 -7.22
C ASN A 59 7.86 3.41 -5.98
N LYS A 60 9.13 3.03 -6.13
CA LYS A 60 10.10 2.94 -5.04
C LYS A 60 10.13 4.19 -4.19
N GLU A 61 10.16 5.36 -4.82
CA GLU A 61 10.32 6.66 -4.17
C GLU A 61 9.11 7.06 -3.31
N SER A 62 7.96 6.42 -3.48
CA SER A 62 6.77 6.66 -2.66
C SER A 62 6.47 5.51 -1.69
N GLN A 63 7.29 4.45 -1.65
CA GLN A 63 7.10 3.35 -0.70
C GLN A 63 7.36 3.84 0.75
N PRO A 64 6.68 3.28 1.76
CA PRO A 64 6.71 3.78 3.15
C PRO A 64 8.11 3.98 3.73
N GLN A 65 9.01 3.02 3.49
CA GLN A 65 10.38 3.03 4.01
C GLN A 65 11.27 4.09 3.37
N ASN A 66 10.86 4.61 2.22
CA ASN A 66 11.56 5.67 1.48
C ASN A 66 10.98 7.06 1.77
N VAL A 67 9.88 7.15 2.53
CA VAL A 67 9.23 8.42 2.90
C VAL A 67 9.05 8.58 4.41
N GLY A 68 9.94 7.95 5.18
CA GLY A 68 10.13 8.26 6.60
C GLY A 68 9.69 7.17 7.58
N PHE A 69 9.09 6.06 7.15
CA PHE A 69 8.86 4.92 8.05
C PHE A 69 10.11 4.05 8.20
N ASP A 70 10.34 3.51 9.39
CA ASP A 70 11.40 2.54 9.65
C ASP A 70 11.02 1.14 9.19
N ASP A 71 9.73 0.82 9.29
CA ASP A 71 9.20 -0.50 8.99
C ASP A 71 7.77 -0.41 8.43
N PHE A 72 7.45 -1.28 7.48
CA PHE A 72 6.14 -1.35 6.85
C PHE A 72 5.70 -2.78 6.58
N ARG A 73 4.47 -3.11 6.97
CA ARG A 73 3.80 -4.36 6.65
C ARG A 73 2.44 -4.09 6.05
N GLY A 74 2.16 -4.56 4.84
CA GLY A 74 0.83 -4.37 4.28
C GLY A 74 0.82 -4.41 2.77
N PHE A 75 0.11 -3.50 2.12
CA PHE A 75 0.08 -3.49 0.66
C PHE A 75 0.04 -2.07 0.10
N ASN A 76 0.66 -1.89 -1.07
CA ASN A 76 0.88 -0.56 -1.64
C ASN A 76 -0.30 -0.01 -2.44
N SER A 77 -1.03 -0.92 -3.10
CA SER A 77 -1.85 -0.55 -4.25
C SER A 77 -3.02 0.37 -3.91
N VAL A 78 -3.46 1.09 -4.94
CA VAL A 78 -4.71 1.84 -4.89
C VAL A 78 -5.95 0.97 -5.04
N SER A 79 -5.77 -0.30 -5.38
CA SER A 79 -6.89 -1.18 -5.71
C SER A 79 -7.90 -1.28 -4.57
N ASP A 80 -9.17 -1.13 -4.94
CA ASP A 80 -10.32 -1.57 -4.16
C ASP A 80 -10.79 -2.97 -4.63
N MET A 81 -10.10 -3.56 -5.61
CA MET A 81 -10.33 -4.92 -6.13
C MET A 81 -9.09 -5.80 -5.92
N TYR A 82 -8.76 -6.08 -4.66
CA TYR A 82 -7.64 -6.93 -4.28
C TYR A 82 -7.94 -8.42 -4.46
N THR A 83 -9.08 -8.86 -3.92
CA THR A 83 -9.52 -10.27 -3.91
C THR A 83 -10.86 -10.46 -4.59
N GLU A 84 -11.63 -9.38 -4.72
CA GLU A 84 -13.00 -9.33 -5.19
C GLU A 84 -13.15 -9.90 -6.61
N TRP A 85 -12.09 -9.82 -7.43
CA TRP A 85 -12.07 -10.38 -8.79
C TRP A 85 -11.89 -11.91 -8.80
N ARG A 86 -11.42 -12.50 -7.70
CA ARG A 86 -11.32 -13.95 -7.48
C ARG A 86 -12.55 -14.52 -6.78
N ASP A 87 -13.44 -13.66 -6.29
CA ASP A 87 -14.62 -14.06 -5.51
C ASP A 87 -15.86 -14.19 -6.41
N VAL A 88 -16.40 -15.41 -6.49
CA VAL A 88 -17.60 -15.73 -7.29
C VAL A 88 -18.86 -15.06 -6.73
N HIS A 89 -18.91 -14.77 -5.44
CA HIS A 89 -20.05 -14.10 -4.80
C HIS A 89 -20.04 -12.58 -5.02
N VAL A 90 -18.86 -11.99 -5.24
CA VAL A 90 -18.72 -10.53 -5.46
C VAL A 90 -18.67 -10.19 -6.95
N ASN A 91 -17.83 -10.88 -7.75
CA ASN A 91 -17.70 -10.64 -9.19
C ASN A 91 -17.75 -11.96 -9.99
N PRO A 92 -18.92 -12.61 -10.07
CA PRO A 92 -19.06 -13.89 -10.76
C PRO A 92 -18.61 -13.82 -12.23
N GLU A 93 -18.87 -12.71 -12.92
CA GLU A 93 -18.48 -12.56 -14.33
C GLU A 93 -16.96 -12.56 -14.56
N VAL A 94 -16.19 -12.17 -13.55
CA VAL A 94 -14.72 -12.14 -13.62
C VAL A 94 -14.16 -13.45 -13.09
N ALA A 95 -14.63 -13.89 -11.93
CA ALA A 95 -14.15 -15.10 -11.26
C ALA A 95 -14.46 -16.38 -12.05
N LEU A 96 -15.58 -16.42 -12.79
CA LEU A 96 -15.97 -17.57 -13.63
C LEU A 96 -15.43 -17.48 -15.07
N SER A 97 -14.75 -16.39 -15.43
CA SER A 97 -14.17 -16.19 -16.77
C SER A 97 -12.64 -16.28 -16.68
N PRO A 98 -12.02 -17.37 -17.20
CA PRO A 98 -10.57 -17.54 -17.19
C PRO A 98 -9.83 -16.36 -17.84
N ASP A 99 -10.32 -15.89 -19.00
CA ASP A 99 -9.69 -14.78 -19.73
C ASP A 99 -9.72 -13.46 -18.95
N ARG A 100 -10.84 -13.14 -18.29
CA ARG A 100 -10.96 -11.92 -17.47
C ARG A 100 -10.13 -12.02 -16.20
N SER A 101 -10.11 -13.18 -15.56
CA SER A 101 -9.25 -13.44 -14.39
C SER A 101 -7.77 -13.32 -14.76
N GLU A 102 -7.36 -13.85 -15.90
CA GLU A 102 -5.98 -13.76 -16.38
C GLU A 102 -5.58 -12.32 -16.75
N TYR A 103 -6.49 -11.57 -17.36
CA TYR A 103 -6.30 -10.14 -17.62
C TYR A 103 -6.00 -9.35 -16.33
N ILE A 104 -6.73 -9.61 -15.23
CA ILE A 104 -6.51 -8.90 -13.97
C ILE A 104 -5.18 -9.28 -13.31
N LYS A 105 -4.76 -10.55 -13.40
CA LYS A 105 -3.44 -10.99 -12.92
C LYS A 105 -2.31 -10.18 -13.55
N GLN A 106 -2.44 -9.86 -14.83
CA GLN A 106 -1.46 -9.12 -15.61
C GLN A 106 -1.49 -7.60 -15.39
N LEU A 107 -2.50 -7.06 -14.68
CA LEU A 107 -2.53 -5.63 -14.37
C LEU A 107 -1.33 -5.23 -13.49
N PRO A 108 -0.72 -4.06 -13.73
CA PRO A 108 0.54 -3.64 -13.13
C PRO A 108 0.33 -3.08 -11.72
N PHE A 109 -0.18 -3.92 -10.84
CA PHE A 109 -0.30 -3.65 -9.41
C PHE A 109 0.05 -4.90 -8.60
N SER A 110 0.74 -4.69 -7.48
CA SER A 110 1.10 -5.75 -6.56
C SER A 110 -0.14 -6.33 -5.89
N LYS A 111 -0.22 -7.66 -5.86
CA LYS A 111 -1.29 -8.42 -5.21
C LYS A 111 -0.81 -8.98 -3.87
N ASP A 112 0.38 -8.59 -3.44
CA ASP A 112 1.06 -9.19 -2.32
C ASP A 112 0.90 -8.37 -1.03
N ASP A 113 0.91 -9.10 0.07
CA ASP A 113 1.25 -8.57 1.38
C ASP A 113 2.76 -8.47 1.47
N VAL A 114 3.26 -7.25 1.60
CA VAL A 114 4.68 -6.90 1.50
C VAL A 114 5.25 -6.53 2.85
N HIS A 115 6.57 -6.61 2.95
CA HIS A 115 7.35 -6.09 4.07
C HIS A 115 8.46 -5.21 3.52
N ALA A 116 8.69 -4.06 4.15
CA ALA A 116 9.80 -3.19 3.83
C ALA A 116 10.39 -2.57 5.09
N VAL A 117 11.73 -2.43 5.09
CA VAL A 117 12.49 -1.82 6.19
C VAL A 117 13.32 -0.68 5.61
N ARG A 118 13.51 0.41 6.37
CA ARG A 118 14.34 1.54 5.95
C ARG A 118 15.72 1.08 5.50
N GLY A 119 16.16 1.61 4.35
CA GLY A 119 17.45 1.26 3.73
C GLY A 119 17.45 -0.09 2.99
N GLY A 120 16.34 -0.82 3.01
CA GLY A 120 16.16 -2.08 2.29
C GLY A 120 15.20 -1.97 1.10
N GLU A 121 15.21 -3.01 0.28
CA GLU A 121 14.20 -3.22 -0.76
C GLU A 121 12.94 -3.86 -0.17
N GLN A 122 11.79 -3.52 -0.73
CA GLN A 122 10.53 -4.15 -0.38
C GLN A 122 10.51 -5.61 -0.83
N GLN A 123 9.95 -6.49 0.00
CA GLN A 123 9.83 -7.91 -0.22
C GLN A 123 8.36 -8.32 -0.24
N ALA A 124 7.97 -9.17 -1.20
CA ALA A 124 6.67 -9.83 -1.19
C ALA A 124 6.71 -11.00 -0.20
N ILE A 125 5.76 -11.04 0.74
CA ILE A 125 5.66 -12.12 1.71
C ILE A 125 4.67 -13.18 1.26
N ALA A 126 3.51 -12.79 0.73
CA ALA A 126 2.50 -13.70 0.19
C ALA A 126 1.51 -12.98 -0.73
N ASP A 127 0.94 -13.69 -1.71
CA ASP A 127 -0.21 -13.21 -2.50
C ASP A 127 -1.45 -13.10 -1.60
N ILE A 128 -2.11 -11.95 -1.62
CA ILE A 128 -3.36 -11.71 -0.91
C ILE A 128 -4.49 -12.36 -1.72
N THR A 129 -4.72 -13.64 -1.41
CA THR A 129 -5.86 -14.42 -1.89
C THR A 129 -7.04 -14.32 -0.91
N PRO A 130 -8.28 -14.67 -1.31
CA PRO A 130 -9.40 -14.76 -0.37
C PRO A 130 -9.09 -15.62 0.87
N LYS A 131 -8.35 -16.72 0.69
CA LYS A 131 -7.92 -17.58 1.80
C LYS A 131 -6.91 -16.89 2.72
N TYR A 132 -5.96 -16.14 2.13
CA TYR A 132 -4.98 -15.39 2.91
C TYR A 132 -5.63 -14.24 3.69
N MET A 133 -6.67 -13.60 3.12
CA MET A 133 -7.43 -12.53 3.77
C MET A 133 -8.10 -12.95 5.09
N GLU A 134 -8.46 -14.23 5.26
CA GLU A 134 -9.20 -14.72 6.44
C GLU A 134 -8.55 -14.34 7.78
N ASP A 135 -7.20 -14.33 7.85
CA ASP A 135 -6.47 -13.92 9.06
C ASP A 135 -5.47 -12.77 8.80
N LEU A 136 -5.65 -12.00 7.73
CA LEU A 136 -4.70 -10.94 7.36
C LEU A 136 -4.53 -9.90 8.48
N ASP A 137 -5.65 -9.43 9.03
CA ASP A 137 -5.65 -8.44 10.11
C ASP A 137 -4.96 -8.98 11.37
N GLN A 138 -5.15 -10.27 11.67
CA GLN A 138 -4.48 -10.93 12.80
C GLN A 138 -2.96 -10.98 12.58
N ARG A 139 -2.52 -11.36 11.38
CA ARG A 139 -1.07 -11.38 11.03
C ARG A 139 -0.44 -10.00 11.12
N TRP A 140 -1.14 -8.98 10.65
CA TRP A 140 -0.71 -7.58 10.75
C TRP A 140 -0.67 -7.08 12.20
N MET A 141 -1.65 -7.45 13.02
CA MET A 141 -1.67 -7.11 14.44
C MET A 141 -0.53 -7.79 15.21
N GLU A 142 -0.27 -9.07 14.95
CA GLU A 142 0.82 -9.83 15.56
C GLU A 142 2.20 -9.29 15.17
N TYR A 143 2.31 -8.72 13.97
CA TYR A 143 3.54 -8.12 13.46
C TYR A 143 3.84 -6.73 14.06
N GLY A 144 2.80 -6.00 14.49
CA GLY A 144 2.99 -4.66 15.03
C GLY A 144 3.92 -4.64 16.24
N VAL A 145 4.84 -3.67 16.26
CA VAL A 145 5.75 -3.45 17.39
C VAL A 145 4.92 -3.15 18.65
N LYS A 146 5.20 -3.87 19.73
CA LYS A 146 4.61 -3.65 21.07
C LYS A 146 5.38 -2.62 21.87
#